data_AF-A0A818E8X9-F1
#
_entry.id   AF-A0A818E8X9-F1
#
_cell.length_a   1.000
_cell.length_b   1.000
_cell.length_c   1.000
_cell.angle_alpha   90.00
_cell.angle_beta   90.00
_cell.angle_gamma   90.00
#
_symmetry.space_group_name_H-M   'P 1'
#
loop_
_entity.id
_entity.type
_entity.pdbx_description
1 polymer ?
#
loop_
_entity_poly.entity_id
_entity_poly.type
_entity_poly.pdbx_seq_one_letter_code
_entity_poly.pdbx_strand_id
1 'polypeptide(L)'
;MDDIYICAVDMSNNDSDQKTTKQHDHLVLHYFNEYIVKPSEFYCTCQRGDVDRLRELLPTIPYHERVWQLEPNGDMALHAAVRGSHASVVALLFTHGFSRIAINKKNKTAYEIASNNDIRSLFHRSIDEFQS
;
A
#
# COMPACT_ATOMS: atom_id res chain seq x y z
N MET A 1 -10.75 14.54 -18.44
CA MET A 1 -9.44 15.20 -18.52
C MET A 1 -9.35 16.03 -17.27
N ASP A 2 -8.69 15.54 -16.23
CA ASP A 2 -8.32 16.36 -15.08
C ASP A 2 -7.02 15.81 -14.51
N ASP A 3 -5.93 16.10 -15.23
CA ASP A 3 -4.57 16.00 -14.71
C ASP A 3 -4.34 17.17 -13.74
N ILE A 4 -4.52 16.92 -12.44
CA ILE A 4 -4.09 17.88 -11.41
C ILE A 4 -2.59 17.69 -11.18
N TYR A 5 -1.84 18.51 -11.91
CA TYR A 5 -0.44 18.84 -11.71
C TYR A 5 -0.29 19.51 -10.33
N ILE A 6 0.26 18.82 -9.33
CA ILE A 6 0.81 19.50 -8.14
C ILE A 6 2.32 19.32 -8.18
N CYS A 7 2.94 20.30 -8.80
CA CYS A 7 4.35 20.61 -8.68
C CYS A 7 4.68 20.87 -7.22
N ALA A 8 5.70 20.17 -6.72
CA ALA A 8 6.34 20.44 -5.45
C ALA A 8 6.74 21.92 -5.38
N VAL A 9 6.31 22.61 -4.32
CA VAL A 9 6.81 23.94 -4.02
C VAL A 9 7.99 23.77 -3.08
N ASP A 10 9.19 24.02 -3.61
CA ASP A 10 10.43 24.11 -2.85
C ASP A 10 10.31 25.20 -1.78
N MET A 11 10.50 24.83 -0.51
CA MET A 11 10.57 25.79 0.58
C MET A 11 12.02 26.22 0.83
N SER A 12 12.46 27.21 0.04
CA SER A 12 13.50 28.15 0.45
C SER A 12 12.85 29.51 0.66
N ASN A 13 12.64 29.93 1.91
CA ASN A 13 13.01 31.28 2.35
C ASN A 13 12.85 31.48 3.85
N ASN A 14 13.84 32.21 4.34
CA ASN A 14 14.12 32.61 5.70
C ASN A 14 13.39 33.93 6.04
N ASP A 15 13.25 34.15 7.34
CA ASP A 15 13.06 35.41 8.06
C ASP A 15 11.68 36.02 8.38
N SER A 16 11.57 36.27 9.70
CA SER A 16 10.76 37.26 10.43
C SER A 16 9.25 37.35 10.18
N ASP A 17 8.45 36.68 11.03
CA ASP A 17 7.49 37.37 11.92
C ASP A 17 6.73 36.38 12.83
N GLN A 18 7.16 36.28 14.08
CA GLN A 18 6.46 35.56 15.13
C GLN A 18 5.36 36.46 15.73
N LYS A 19 4.10 36.36 15.29
CA LYS A 19 2.96 36.64 16.20
C LYS A 19 1.54 36.19 15.81
N THR A 20 1.32 35.48 14.70
CA THR A 20 -0.05 35.05 14.30
C THR A 20 -0.27 33.53 14.29
N THR A 21 0.71 32.72 14.69
CA THR A 21 0.69 31.28 14.39
C THR A 21 -0.14 30.42 15.33
N LYS A 22 -0.36 30.76 16.61
CA LYS A 22 -0.98 29.79 17.54
C LYS A 22 -2.44 29.38 17.26
N GLN A 23 -3.23 30.21 16.57
CA GLN A 23 -4.63 29.89 16.27
C GLN A 23 -4.84 29.41 14.82
N HIS A 24 -4.00 29.89 13.89
CA HIS A 24 -3.94 29.35 12.53
C HIS A 24 -3.27 27.98 12.47
N ASP A 25 -2.29 27.69 13.31
CA ASP A 25 -1.61 26.38 13.34
C ASP A 25 -2.55 25.25 13.76
N HIS A 26 -3.54 25.50 14.63
CA HIS A 26 -4.46 24.45 15.08
C HIS A 26 -5.50 24.08 13.99
N LEU A 27 -5.97 25.06 13.22
CA LEU A 27 -6.86 24.82 12.08
C LEU A 27 -6.11 24.22 10.90
N VAL A 28 -4.89 24.67 10.64
CA VAL A 28 -4.00 24.09 9.62
C VAL A 28 -3.66 22.65 9.98
N LEU A 29 -3.30 22.36 11.23
CA LEU A 29 -3.08 20.98 11.68
C LEU A 29 -4.34 20.13 11.63
N HIS A 30 -5.54 20.66 11.92
CA HIS A 30 -6.78 19.89 11.76
C HIS A 30 -7.10 19.60 10.28
N TYR A 31 -6.89 20.57 9.39
CA TYR A 31 -7.01 20.39 7.94
C TYR A 31 -5.97 19.40 7.38
N PHE A 32 -4.75 19.40 7.91
CA PHE A 32 -3.70 18.43 7.52
C PHE A 32 -3.88 17.06 8.17
N ASN A 33 -4.50 16.96 9.35
CA ASN A 33 -4.71 15.70 10.08
C ASN A 33 -5.90 14.88 9.53
N GLU A 34 -6.89 15.52 8.90
CA GLU A 34 -7.89 14.82 8.08
C GLU A 34 -7.36 14.43 6.69
N TYR A 35 -6.23 14.99 6.27
CA TYR A 35 -5.54 14.66 5.01
C TYR A 35 -4.40 13.64 5.19
N ILE A 36 -4.43 12.84 6.25
CA ILE A 36 -3.69 11.58 6.24
C ILE A 36 -4.37 10.68 5.21
N VAL A 37 -3.78 10.61 4.01
CA VAL A 37 -4.23 9.72 2.95
C VAL A 37 -4.38 8.32 3.56
N LYS A 38 -5.63 7.86 3.68
CA LYS A 38 -5.93 6.55 4.25
C LYS A 38 -5.56 5.48 3.22
N PRO A 39 -4.95 4.37 3.64
CA PRO A 39 -4.70 3.27 2.71
C PRO A 39 -6.02 2.70 2.18
N SER A 40 -5.98 2.14 0.97
CA SER A 40 -7.15 1.52 0.35
C SER A 40 -7.72 0.39 1.21
N GLU A 41 -9.03 0.14 1.06
CA GLU A 41 -9.67 -1.01 1.71
C GLU A 41 -9.01 -2.33 1.28
N PHE A 42 -8.69 -2.46 -0.01
CA PHE A 42 -8.00 -3.64 -0.56
C PHE A 42 -6.66 -3.89 0.13
N TYR A 43 -5.85 -2.85 0.33
CA TYR A 43 -4.59 -2.96 1.07
C TYR A 43 -4.81 -3.35 2.53
N CYS A 44 -5.75 -2.70 3.21
CA CYS A 44 -6.05 -2.98 4.62
C CYS A 44 -6.52 -4.43 4.82
N THR A 45 -7.34 -4.94 3.91
CA THR A 45 -7.80 -6.34 3.89
C THR A 45 -6.61 -7.30 3.76
N CYS A 46 -5.68 -7.02 2.84
CA CYS A 46 -4.46 -7.82 2.69
C CYS A 46 -3.57 -7.78 3.93
N GLN A 47 -3.42 -6.61 4.54
CA GLN A 47 -2.64 -6.40 5.76
C GLN A 47 -3.20 -7.18 6.96
N ARG A 48 -4.53 -7.30 7.06
CA ARG A 48 -5.22 -8.00 8.15
C ARG A 48 -5.29 -9.52 7.94
N GLY A 49 -5.07 -9.99 6.72
CA GLY A 49 -5.18 -11.42 6.41
C GLY A 49 -6.61 -11.88 6.15
N ASP A 50 -7.53 -10.95 5.89
CA ASP A 50 -8.96 -11.24 5.71
C ASP A 50 -9.22 -11.79 4.30
N VAL A 51 -9.09 -13.11 4.17
CA VAL A 51 -9.19 -13.82 2.88
C VAL A 51 -10.61 -13.73 2.32
N ASP A 52 -11.63 -13.80 3.17
CA ASP A 52 -13.02 -13.82 2.71
C ASP A 52 -13.43 -12.46 2.18
N ARG A 53 -13.09 -11.37 2.90
CA ARG A 53 -13.30 -10.02 2.38
C ARG A 53 -12.47 -9.77 1.12
N LEU A 54 -11.26 -10.32 1.05
CA LEU A 54 -10.43 -10.19 -0.16
C LEU A 54 -11.09 -10.84 -1.38
N ARG A 55 -11.71 -12.02 -1.21
CA ARG A 55 -12.46 -12.69 -2.28
C ARG A 55 -13.67 -11.88 -2.75
N GLU A 56 -14.32 -11.15 -1.84
CA GLU A 56 -15.42 -10.24 -2.19
C GLU A 56 -14.93 -9.00 -2.96
N LEU A 57 -13.75 -8.46 -2.62
CA LEU A 57 -13.21 -7.24 -3.23
C LEU A 57 -12.52 -7.47 -4.57
N LEU A 58 -11.89 -8.64 -4.79
CA LEU A 58 -11.20 -8.95 -6.04
C LEU A 58 -12.09 -8.80 -7.30
N PRO A 59 -13.36 -9.23 -7.35
CA PRO A 59 -14.19 -9.01 -8.54
C PRO A 59 -14.67 -7.57 -8.70
N THR A 60 -14.66 -6.75 -7.65
CA THR A 60 -15.19 -5.37 -7.70
C THR A 60 -14.16 -4.34 -8.17
N ILE A 61 -12.86 -4.64 -8.02
CA ILE A 61 -11.78 -3.73 -8.35
C ILE A 61 -11.11 -4.13 -9.68
N PRO A 62 -11.03 -3.21 -10.67
CA PRO A 62 -10.35 -3.47 -11.93
C PRO A 62 -8.91 -3.96 -11.72
N TYR A 63 -8.50 -4.95 -12.51
CA TYR A 63 -7.17 -5.55 -12.38
C TYR A 63 -6.03 -4.53 -12.43
N HIS A 64 -6.07 -3.60 -13.39
CA HIS A 64 -5.02 -2.60 -13.61
C HIS A 64 -4.87 -1.62 -12.45
N GLU A 65 -5.95 -1.36 -11.71
CA GLU A 65 -5.96 -0.48 -10.56
C GLU A 65 -5.27 -1.14 -9.36
N ARG A 66 -5.62 -2.39 -9.05
CA ARG A 66 -5.15 -3.06 -7.81
C ARG A 66 -3.71 -3.56 -7.83
N VAL A 67 -3.19 -4.04 -8.97
CA VAL A 67 -1.92 -4.79 -8.97
C VAL A 67 -0.67 -3.91 -8.81
N TRP A 68 -0.78 -2.63 -9.15
CA TRP A 68 0.33 -1.66 -9.12
C TRP A 68 0.08 -0.49 -8.17
N GLN A 69 -1.01 -0.52 -7.39
CA GLN A 69 -1.35 0.55 -6.47
C GLN A 69 -0.33 0.64 -5.34
N LEU A 70 0.36 1.78 -5.28
CA LEU A 70 1.21 2.16 -4.16
C LEU A 70 0.39 2.86 -3.10
N GLU A 71 0.49 2.38 -1.88
CA GLU A 71 -0.17 2.98 -0.73
C GLU A 71 0.65 4.12 -0.13
N PRO A 72 0.07 4.90 0.82
CA PRO A 72 0.75 6.03 1.47
C PRO A 72 2.10 5.67 2.08
N ASN A 73 2.24 4.46 2.64
CA ASN A 73 3.51 3.96 3.19
C ASN A 73 4.51 3.45 2.13
N GLY A 74 4.09 3.46 0.86
CA GLY A 74 4.88 3.07 -0.30
C GLY A 74 4.86 1.59 -0.65
N ASP A 75 4.13 0.76 0.09
CA ASP A 75 3.95 -0.67 -0.18
C ASP A 75 2.80 -0.92 -1.17
N MET A 76 2.79 -2.08 -1.82
CA MET A 76 1.61 -2.60 -2.53
C MET A 76 0.89 -3.64 -1.66
N ALA A 77 -0.29 -4.08 -2.09
CA ALA A 77 -1.09 -5.09 -1.38
C ALA A 77 -0.31 -6.39 -1.07
N LEU A 78 0.52 -6.86 -2.00
CA LEU A 78 1.35 -8.06 -1.79
C LEU A 78 2.38 -7.86 -0.66
N HIS A 79 3.00 -6.68 -0.56
CA HIS A 79 3.91 -6.35 0.54
C HIS A 79 3.16 -6.36 1.88
N ALA A 80 1.92 -5.87 1.92
CA ALA A 80 1.08 -5.89 3.12
C ALA A 80 0.82 -7.31 3.61
N ALA A 81 0.39 -8.19 2.71
CA ALA A 81 0.11 -9.60 3.00
C ALA A 81 1.35 -10.34 3.52
N VAL A 82 2.50 -10.12 2.88
CA VAL A 82 3.77 -10.74 3.26
C VAL A 82 4.26 -10.22 4.61
N ARG A 83 4.17 -8.91 4.88
CA ARG A 83 4.52 -8.32 6.18
C ARG A 83 3.68 -8.91 7.30
N GLY A 84 2.39 -9.12 7.05
CA GLY A 84 1.46 -9.76 7.98
C GLY A 84 1.61 -11.29 8.09
N SER A 85 2.47 -11.91 7.27
CA SER A 85 2.64 -13.36 7.18
C SER A 85 1.35 -14.14 6.85
N HIS A 86 0.50 -13.55 6.01
CA HIS A 86 -0.80 -14.12 5.65
C HIS A 86 -0.69 -15.02 4.42
N ALA A 87 -0.23 -16.26 4.62
CA ALA A 87 0.04 -17.21 3.53
C ALA A 87 -1.14 -17.39 2.55
N SER A 88 -2.37 -17.51 3.07
CA SER A 88 -3.58 -17.67 2.26
C SER A 88 -3.87 -16.44 1.40
N VAL A 89 -3.63 -15.24 1.93
CA VAL A 89 -3.76 -13.99 1.16
C VAL A 89 -2.67 -13.91 0.09
N VAL A 90 -1.42 -14.24 0.42
CA VAL A 90 -0.30 -14.25 -0.54
C VAL A 90 -0.58 -15.21 -1.70
N ALA A 91 -1.04 -16.42 -1.40
CA ALA A 91 -1.46 -17.40 -2.39
C ALA A 91 -2.60 -16.86 -3.27
N LEU A 92 -3.64 -16.29 -2.67
CA LEU A 92 -4.77 -15.72 -3.40
C LEU A 92 -4.32 -14.58 -4.35
N LEU A 93 -3.43 -13.69 -3.89
CA LEU A 93 -2.87 -12.65 -4.75
C LEU A 93 -2.05 -13.22 -5.91
N PHE A 94 -1.25 -14.28 -5.71
CA PHE A 94 -0.53 -14.94 -6.80
C PHE A 94 -1.46 -15.57 -7.84
N THR A 95 -2.54 -16.23 -7.42
CA THR A 95 -3.55 -16.76 -8.37
C THR A 95 -4.25 -15.66 -9.18
N HIS A 96 -4.23 -14.42 -8.67
CA HIS A 96 -4.79 -13.24 -9.34
C HIS A 96 -3.74 -12.41 -10.08
N GLY A 97 -2.57 -12.97 -10.39
CA GLY A 97 -1.58 -12.36 -11.28
C GLY A 97 -0.67 -11.31 -10.65
N PHE A 98 -0.65 -11.17 -9.33
CA PHE A 98 0.27 -10.23 -8.67
C PHE A 98 1.73 -10.61 -8.91
N SER A 99 2.53 -9.63 -9.36
CA SER A 99 3.93 -9.84 -9.68
C SER A 99 4.79 -10.12 -8.44
N ARG A 100 5.58 -11.20 -8.50
CA ARG A 100 6.52 -11.61 -7.44
C ARG A 100 7.72 -10.68 -7.30
N ILE A 101 8.02 -9.91 -8.33
CA ILE A 101 9.21 -9.05 -8.45
C ILE A 101 8.88 -7.55 -8.38
N ALA A 102 7.62 -7.18 -8.13
CA ALA A 102 7.23 -5.79 -7.98
C ALA A 102 7.91 -5.15 -6.76
N ILE A 103 8.48 -3.97 -6.95
CA ILE A 103 9.19 -3.22 -5.92
C ILE A 103 8.31 -2.10 -5.34
N ASN A 104 8.41 -1.90 -4.04
CA ASN A 104 7.78 -0.78 -3.34
C ASN A 104 8.61 0.52 -3.48
N LYS A 105 8.15 1.64 -2.90
CA LYS A 105 8.90 2.92 -2.90
C LYS A 105 10.29 2.85 -2.24
N LYS A 106 10.59 1.78 -1.49
CA LYS A 106 11.88 1.54 -0.85
C LYS A 106 12.77 0.62 -1.69
N ASN A 107 12.43 0.36 -2.95
CA ASN A 107 13.12 -0.57 -3.85
C ASN A 107 13.23 -1.98 -3.30
N LYS A 108 12.21 -2.44 -2.56
CA LYS A 108 12.11 -3.79 -2.00
C LYS A 108 10.96 -4.56 -2.64
N THR A 109 11.23 -5.78 -3.05
CA THR A 109 10.22 -6.78 -3.39
C THR A 109 9.50 -7.26 -2.12
N ALA A 110 8.31 -7.85 -2.30
CA ALA A 110 7.60 -8.48 -1.20
C ALA A 110 8.44 -9.62 -0.58
N TYR A 111 9.16 -10.40 -1.39
CA TYR A 111 10.08 -11.45 -0.93
C TYR A 111 11.15 -10.92 0.04
N GLU A 112 11.78 -9.79 -0.30
CA GLU A 112 12.86 -9.21 0.51
C GLU A 112 12.40 -8.68 1.87
N ILE A 113 11.12 -8.30 2.01
CA ILE A 113 10.57 -7.83 3.29
C ILE A 113 9.96 -8.96 4.14
N ALA A 114 9.85 -10.18 3.61
CA ALA A 114 9.31 -11.32 4.33
C ALA A 114 10.17 -11.62 5.57
N SER A 115 9.51 -11.71 6.72
CA SER A 115 10.15 -11.93 8.03
C SER A 115 10.43 -13.40 8.35
N ASN A 116 9.77 -14.33 7.67
CA ASN A 116 9.93 -15.77 7.91
C ASN A 116 10.08 -16.57 6.61
N ASN A 117 10.59 -17.79 6.75
CA ASN A 117 10.86 -18.69 5.63
C ASN A 117 9.61 -19.32 5.04
N ASP A 118 8.54 -19.50 5.84
CA ASP A 118 7.29 -20.10 5.36
C ASP A 118 6.68 -19.24 4.25
N ILE A 119 6.62 -17.93 4.46
CA ILE A 119 6.14 -16.97 3.46
C ILE A 119 7.10 -16.87 2.26
N ARG A 120 8.42 -16.90 2.49
CA ARG A 120 9.40 -16.94 1.39
C ARG A 120 9.23 -18.17 0.52
N SER A 121 8.92 -19.33 1.11
CA SER A 121 8.72 -20.58 0.38
C SER A 121 7.63 -20.46 -0.68
N LEU A 122 6.60 -19.63 -0.45
CA LEU A 122 5.50 -19.41 -1.39
C LEU A 122 5.97 -18.80 -2.72
N PHE A 123 7.05 -18.02 -2.71
CA PHE A 123 7.60 -17.40 -3.92
C PHE A 123 8.26 -18.40 -4.88
N HIS A 124 8.54 -19.62 -4.42
CA HIS A 124 9.11 -20.69 -5.24
C HIS A 124 8.08 -21.71 -5.72
N ARG A 125 6.83 -21.64 -5.23
CA ARG A 125 5.75 -22.55 -5.62
C ARG A 125 5.11 -22.13 -6.94
N SER A 126 4.67 -23.11 -7.71
CA SER A 126 3.85 -22.89 -8.91
C SER A 126 2.46 -22.34 -8.54
N ILE A 127 1.76 -21.72 -9.48
CA ILE A 127 0.44 -21.16 -9.20
C ILE A 127 -0.61 -22.27 -9.02
N ASP A 128 -0.44 -23.40 -9.71
CA ASP A 128 -1.36 -24.54 -9.68
C ASP A 128 -1.47 -25.18 -8.28
N GLU A 129 -0.39 -25.12 -7.50
CA GLU A 129 -0.36 -25.57 -6.10
C GLU A 129 -1.29 -24.79 -5.17
N PHE A 130 -1.75 -23.60 -5.56
CA PHE A 130 -2.65 -22.77 -4.76
C PHE A 130 -4.14 -22.97 -5.08
N GLN A 131 -4.46 -23.79 -6.09
CA GLN A 131 -5.83 -24.05 -6.54
C GLN A 131 -6.36 -25.44 -6.13
N SER A 132 -5.53 -26.24 -5.45
CA SER A 132 -5.85 -27.58 -4.92
C SER A 132 -6.50 -27.50 -3.54
#